data_AF-A0A7C7UD56-F1
#
_entry.id   AF-A0A7C7UD56-F1
#
_cell.length_a   1.000
_cell.length_b   1.000
_cell.length_c   1.000
_cell.angle_alpha   90.00
_cell.angle_beta   90.00
_cell.angle_gamma   90.00
#
_symmetry.space_group_name_H-M   'P 1'
#
loop_
_entity.id
_entity.type
_entity.pdbx_description
1 polymer ?
#
loop_
_entity_poly.entity_id
_entity_poly.type
_entity_poly.pdbx_seq_one_letter_code
_entity_poly.pdbx_strand_id
1 'polypeptide(L)'
;MNMSPKLRLWVPVLFGASISIGLIGVLEEPACALLVTWIGVSALRVFGVGSPDRRALWFNFAIAMFVLGGGVAFLSGGPVIRVEASSSQWTVDHDLLGYAPAPSLQTRIRRYEDEELVFDVTYTMNEHGLRVGPPRVENPDNECILFFGGSFMFGEGLEDAETLPYRMGIESGGRFEIHNFGFSGYGPHQMLAALELGLVDSVVDCQPRYVIYQAGYFHIPRASGLSSWDARGPYFALVEEGRVEYRGRFDQADLPKGWFA
;
A
#
# COMPACT_ATOMS: atom_id res chain seq x y z
N MET A 1 15.95 -48.69 -24.32
CA MET A 1 15.06 -49.47 -23.43
C MET A 1 13.67 -48.85 -23.44
N ASN A 2 12.64 -49.59 -23.86
CA ASN A 2 11.27 -49.08 -23.88
C ASN A 2 10.68 -49.16 -22.47
N MET A 3 10.53 -48.00 -21.80
CA MET A 3 9.81 -47.93 -20.53
C MET A 3 8.37 -48.43 -20.68
N SER A 4 7.90 -49.20 -19.70
CA SER A 4 6.53 -49.71 -19.70
C SER A 4 5.50 -48.56 -19.67
N PRO A 5 4.29 -48.75 -20.24
CA PRO A 5 3.24 -47.73 -20.24
C PRO A 5 2.85 -47.24 -18.84
N LYS A 6 2.95 -48.12 -17.84
CA LYS A 6 2.73 -47.77 -16.42
C LYS A 6 3.84 -46.87 -15.90
N LEU A 7 5.10 -47.16 -16.21
CA LEU A 7 6.23 -46.35 -15.75
C LEU A 7 6.23 -44.95 -16.37
N ARG A 8 5.79 -44.81 -17.63
CA ARG A 8 5.62 -43.49 -18.29
C ARG A 8 4.52 -42.62 -17.67
N LEU A 9 3.60 -43.22 -16.90
CA LEU A 9 2.55 -42.50 -16.18
C LEU A 9 3.06 -41.91 -14.86
N TRP A 10 3.93 -42.63 -14.15
CA TRP A 10 4.40 -42.26 -12.82
C TRP A 10 5.56 -41.25 -12.82
N VAL A 11 6.41 -41.23 -13.85
CA VAL A 11 7.60 -40.34 -13.88
C VAL A 11 7.29 -38.85 -13.61
N PRO A 12 6.28 -38.21 -14.22
CA PRO A 12 5.97 -36.81 -13.93
C PRO A 12 5.34 -36.60 -12.56
N VAL A 13 4.58 -37.59 -12.07
CA VAL A 13 4.00 -37.54 -10.72
C VAL A 13 5.13 -37.55 -9.69
N LEU A 14 6.11 -38.44 -9.89
CA LEU A 14 7.30 -38.50 -9.04
C LEU A 14 8.13 -37.22 -9.16
N PHE A 15 8.28 -36.66 -10.35
CA PHE A 15 8.99 -35.40 -10.57
C PHE A 15 8.29 -34.20 -9.89
N GLY A 16 6.97 -34.06 -10.07
CA GLY A 16 6.18 -33.02 -9.40
C GLY A 16 6.20 -33.18 -7.88
N ALA A 17 6.15 -34.41 -7.37
CA ALA A 17 6.28 -34.70 -5.94
C ALA A 17 7.66 -34.34 -5.40
N SER A 18 8.74 -34.63 -6.13
CA SER A 18 10.11 -34.24 -5.74
C SER A 18 10.29 -32.72 -5.69
N ILE A 19 9.75 -31.98 -6.67
CA ILE A 19 9.75 -30.50 -6.64
C ILE A 19 8.94 -30.01 -5.44
N SER A 20 7.78 -30.61 -5.19
CA SER A 20 6.91 -30.23 -4.07
C SER A 20 7.61 -30.38 -2.72
N ILE A 21 8.33 -31.49 -2.50
CA ILE A 21 9.11 -31.73 -1.28
C ILE A 21 10.20 -30.65 -1.11
N GLY A 22 10.87 -30.28 -2.20
CA GLY A 22 11.86 -29.20 -2.17
C GLY A 22 11.24 -27.84 -1.83
N LEU A 23 10.09 -27.50 -2.42
CA LEU A 23 9.39 -26.23 -2.18
C LEU A 23 8.90 -26.10 -0.73
N ILE A 24 8.35 -27.18 -0.16
CA ILE A 24 7.90 -27.21 1.25
C ILE A 24 9.07 -26.95 2.21
N GLY A 25 10.28 -27.41 1.88
CA GLY A 25 11.44 -27.22 2.74
C GLY A 25 12.10 -25.84 2.65
N VAL A 26 11.70 -24.99 1.70
CA VAL A 26 12.39 -23.73 1.38
C VAL A 26 11.48 -22.50 1.45
N LEU A 27 10.19 -22.66 1.14
CA LEU A 27 9.24 -21.55 1.15
C LEU A 27 8.48 -21.51 2.47
N GLU A 28 8.37 -20.32 3.06
CA GLU A 28 7.47 -20.07 4.19
C GLU A 28 6.01 -20.28 3.79
N GLU A 29 5.65 -19.91 2.56
CA GLU A 29 4.31 -20.08 1.98
C GLU A 29 4.34 -20.93 0.69
N PRO A 30 4.49 -22.27 0.78
CA PRO A 30 4.68 -23.12 -0.39
C PRO A 30 3.40 -23.33 -1.20
N ALA A 31 2.21 -23.00 -0.65
CA ALA A 31 0.91 -23.34 -1.22
C ALA A 31 0.78 -22.89 -2.69
N CYS A 32 1.06 -21.62 -2.99
CA CYS A 32 0.98 -21.08 -4.35
C CYS A 32 1.97 -21.75 -5.31
N ALA A 33 3.20 -22.00 -4.88
CA ALA A 33 4.23 -22.64 -5.70
C ALA A 33 3.91 -24.11 -6.00
N LEU A 34 3.34 -24.83 -5.02
CA LEU A 34 2.87 -26.20 -5.18
C LEU A 34 1.74 -26.27 -6.22
N LEU A 35 0.80 -25.33 -6.17
CA LEU A 35 -0.32 -25.26 -7.10
C LEU A 35 0.13 -24.99 -8.54
N VAL A 36 1.01 -24.01 -8.73
CA VAL A 36 1.61 -23.71 -10.04
C VAL A 36 2.35 -24.94 -10.58
N THR A 37 3.08 -25.64 -9.73
CA THR A 37 3.83 -26.86 -10.09
C THR A 37 2.89 -27.95 -10.62
N TRP A 38 1.79 -28.24 -9.90
CA TRP A 38 0.85 -29.29 -10.30
C TRP A 38 -0.04 -28.89 -11.48
N ILE A 39 -0.38 -27.61 -11.63
CA ILE A 39 -1.03 -27.08 -12.84
C ILE A 39 -0.11 -27.23 -14.06
N GLY A 40 1.18 -26.88 -13.92
CA GLY A 40 2.17 -27.01 -15.00
C GLY A 40 2.41 -28.46 -15.43
N VAL A 41 2.59 -29.37 -14.45
CA VAL A 41 2.75 -30.82 -14.72
C VAL A 41 1.52 -31.39 -15.44
N SER A 42 0.32 -30.93 -15.07
CA SER A 42 -0.94 -31.36 -15.68
C SER A 42 -1.12 -30.80 -17.09
N ALA A 43 -0.81 -29.51 -17.31
CA ALA A 43 -0.89 -28.86 -18.61
C ALA A 43 0.03 -29.54 -19.65
N LEU A 44 1.27 -29.87 -19.26
CA LEU A 44 2.21 -30.61 -20.11
C LEU A 44 1.65 -31.98 -20.58
N ARG A 45 0.73 -32.58 -19.82
CA ARG A 45 0.08 -33.85 -20.18
C ARG A 45 -1.21 -33.70 -20.97
N VAL A 46 -1.94 -32.61 -20.77
CA VAL A 46 -3.10 -32.27 -21.62
C VAL A 46 -2.64 -32.03 -23.06
N PHE A 47 -1.52 -31.32 -23.26
CA PHE A 47 -0.97 -31.01 -24.59
C PHE A 47 0.02 -32.05 -25.14
N GLY A 48 0.37 -33.07 -24.34
CA GLY A 48 1.29 -34.14 -24.72
C GLY A 48 0.67 -35.29 -25.52
N VAL A 49 1.49 -36.28 -25.88
CA VAL A 49 1.06 -37.49 -26.62
C VAL A 49 0.35 -38.47 -25.66
N GLY A 50 -0.94 -38.68 -25.86
CA GLY A 50 -1.77 -39.59 -25.06
C GLY A 50 -3.18 -39.76 -25.64
N SER A 51 -3.92 -40.76 -25.19
CA SER A 51 -5.32 -40.95 -25.60
C SER A 51 -6.21 -39.82 -25.06
N PRO A 52 -7.34 -39.52 -25.72
CA PRO A 52 -8.30 -38.51 -25.27
C PRO A 52 -8.70 -38.67 -23.79
N ASP A 53 -8.97 -39.91 -23.34
CA ASP A 53 -9.35 -40.19 -21.95
C ASP A 53 -8.26 -39.81 -20.95
N ARG A 54 -6.99 -40.00 -21.32
CA ARG A 54 -5.85 -39.62 -20.48
C ARG A 54 -5.70 -38.11 -20.41
N ARG A 55 -5.91 -37.40 -21.51
CA ARG A 55 -5.90 -35.93 -21.53
C ARG A 55 -7.04 -35.37 -20.68
N ALA A 56 -8.24 -35.94 -20.77
CA ALA A 56 -9.39 -35.58 -19.94
C ALA A 56 -9.11 -35.79 -18.44
N LEU A 57 -8.46 -36.89 -18.07
CA LEU A 57 -8.07 -37.15 -16.67
C LEU A 57 -7.09 -36.09 -16.14
N TRP A 58 -6.06 -35.73 -16.91
CA TRP A 58 -5.09 -34.70 -16.52
C TRP A 58 -5.70 -33.30 -16.47
N PHE A 59 -6.65 -33.00 -17.36
CA PHE A 59 -7.39 -31.75 -17.34
C PHE A 59 -8.25 -31.61 -16.07
N ASN A 60 -9.01 -32.65 -15.72
CA ASN A 60 -9.81 -32.65 -14.49
C ASN A 60 -8.93 -32.58 -13.24
N PHE A 61 -7.77 -33.24 -13.24
CA PHE A 61 -6.80 -33.15 -12.16
C PHE A 61 -6.25 -31.72 -12.01
N ALA A 62 -5.93 -31.03 -13.12
CA ALA A 62 -5.51 -29.62 -13.08
C ALA A 62 -6.59 -28.71 -12.48
N ILE A 63 -7.85 -28.90 -12.87
CA ILE A 63 -8.99 -28.16 -12.31
C ILE A 63 -9.14 -28.43 -10.82
N ALA A 64 -9.08 -29.70 -10.40
CA ALA A 64 -9.18 -30.06 -8.99
C ALA A 64 -8.07 -29.41 -8.15
N MET A 65 -6.83 -29.38 -8.65
CA MET A 65 -5.73 -28.69 -7.99
C MET A 65 -5.93 -27.19 -7.95
N PHE A 66 -6.37 -26.57 -9.04
CA PHE A 66 -6.71 -25.15 -9.06
C PHE A 66 -7.79 -24.78 -8.03
N VAL A 67 -8.88 -25.57 -7.96
CA VAL A 67 -9.97 -25.36 -7.01
C VAL A 67 -9.49 -25.55 -5.56
N LEU A 68 -8.73 -26.61 -5.29
CA LEU A 68 -8.18 -26.85 -3.95
C LEU A 68 -7.23 -25.73 -3.54
N GLY A 69 -6.42 -25.24 -4.47
CA GLY A 69 -5.51 -24.14 -4.24
C GLY A 69 -6.18 -22.81 -3.97
N GLY A 70 -7.15 -22.45 -4.80
CA GLY A 70 -7.99 -21.28 -4.58
C GLY A 70 -8.75 -21.40 -3.26
N GLY A 71 -9.23 -22.60 -2.92
CA GLY A 71 -9.89 -22.88 -1.64
C GLY A 71 -8.96 -22.70 -0.44
N VAL A 72 -7.72 -23.21 -0.50
CA VAL A 72 -6.72 -22.99 0.55
C VAL A 72 -6.42 -21.50 0.66
N ALA A 73 -6.11 -20.80 -0.42
CA ALA A 73 -5.83 -19.37 -0.38
C ALA A 73 -7.01 -18.56 0.19
N PHE A 74 -8.24 -18.93 -0.17
CA PHE A 74 -9.46 -18.31 0.35
C PHE A 74 -9.66 -18.57 1.86
N LEU A 75 -9.38 -19.79 2.31
CA LEU A 75 -9.55 -20.18 3.72
C LEU A 75 -8.39 -19.76 4.63
N SER A 76 -7.20 -19.57 4.07
CA SER A 76 -6.00 -19.18 4.84
C SER A 76 -6.13 -17.77 5.38
N GLY A 77 -6.93 -16.91 4.74
CA GLY A 77 -7.04 -15.50 5.10
C GLY A 77 -5.71 -14.75 4.93
N GLY A 78 -5.76 -13.42 4.94
CA GLY A 78 -4.59 -12.63 5.31
C GLY A 78 -4.53 -12.51 6.83
N PRO A 79 -3.39 -12.08 7.40
CA PRO A 79 -3.31 -11.76 8.82
C PRO A 79 -4.39 -10.71 9.17
N VAL A 80 -5.02 -10.88 10.33
CA VAL A 80 -5.99 -9.92 10.83
C VAL A 80 -5.24 -8.68 11.30
N ILE A 81 -5.34 -7.60 10.54
CA ILE A 81 -4.74 -6.32 10.93
C ILE A 81 -5.65 -5.62 11.95
N ARG A 82 -5.12 -5.34 13.14
CA ARG A 82 -5.80 -4.52 14.14
C ARG A 82 -4.96 -3.30 14.47
N VAL A 83 -5.55 -2.11 14.32
CA VAL A 83 -4.93 -0.84 14.71
C VAL A 83 -5.72 -0.25 15.86
N GLU A 84 -5.03 0.10 16.93
CA GLU A 84 -5.59 0.77 18.11
C GLU A 84 -4.97 2.15 18.26
N ALA A 85 -5.83 3.16 18.42
CA ALA A 85 -5.42 4.51 18.79
C ALA A 85 -5.90 4.82 20.20
N SER A 86 -5.06 5.46 21.03
CA SER A 86 -5.51 5.95 22.34
C SER A 86 -6.61 7.02 22.21
N SER A 87 -6.61 7.75 21.10
CA SER A 87 -7.60 8.78 20.78
C SER A 87 -8.48 8.32 19.62
N SER A 88 -9.77 8.16 19.86
CA SER A 88 -10.73 7.64 18.86
C SER A 88 -10.96 8.56 17.67
N GLN A 89 -10.64 9.85 17.79
CA GLN A 89 -10.82 10.88 16.76
C GLN A 89 -9.48 11.40 16.24
N TRP A 90 -8.49 10.52 16.03
CA TRP A 90 -7.18 10.96 15.51
C TRP A 90 -7.19 11.33 14.03
N THR A 91 -8.23 10.93 13.29
CA THR A 91 -8.53 11.39 11.92
C THR A 91 -9.85 12.15 11.94
N VAL A 92 -9.88 13.29 11.25
CA VAL A 92 -11.05 14.17 11.12
C VAL A 92 -11.36 14.41 9.66
N ASP A 93 -12.61 14.80 9.39
CA ASP A 93 -13.04 15.26 8.07
C ASP A 93 -12.31 16.54 7.69
N HIS A 94 -11.92 16.66 6.42
CA HIS A 94 -11.27 17.86 5.90
C HIS A 94 -11.88 18.24 4.56
N ASP A 95 -12.31 19.49 4.41
CA ASP A 95 -13.08 19.92 3.23
C ASP A 95 -12.28 19.81 1.92
N LEU A 96 -10.99 20.19 1.95
CA LEU A 96 -10.11 20.14 0.77
C LEU A 96 -9.48 18.77 0.52
N LEU A 97 -9.08 18.06 1.59
CA LEU A 97 -8.30 16.81 1.49
C LEU A 97 -9.16 15.55 1.63
N GLY A 98 -10.44 15.69 1.96
CA GLY A 98 -11.36 14.60 2.29
C GLY A 98 -11.29 14.18 3.76
N TYR A 99 -10.08 14.05 4.29
CA TYR A 99 -9.78 13.74 5.69
C TYR A 99 -8.37 14.23 6.03
N ALA A 100 -8.06 14.40 7.32
CA ALA A 100 -6.74 14.82 7.82
C ALA A 100 -6.51 14.34 9.27
N PRO A 101 -5.27 14.38 9.79
CA PRO A 101 -5.03 14.21 11.22
C PRO A 101 -5.75 15.28 12.04
N ALA A 102 -6.20 14.93 13.24
CA ALA A 102 -6.70 15.93 14.18
C ALA A 102 -5.59 16.91 14.61
N PRO A 103 -5.83 18.22 14.61
CA PRO A 103 -4.86 19.20 15.06
C PRO A 103 -4.63 19.13 16.58
N SER A 104 -3.43 19.54 17.01
CA SER A 104 -3.00 19.59 18.42
C SER A 104 -3.24 18.29 19.18
N LEU A 105 -3.03 17.16 18.51
CA LEU A 105 -3.25 15.84 19.08
C LEU A 105 -1.93 15.12 19.32
N GLN A 106 -1.82 14.49 20.48
CA GLN A 106 -0.88 13.41 20.71
C GLN A 106 -1.67 12.11 20.91
N THR A 107 -1.32 11.07 20.17
CA THR A 107 -2.01 9.77 20.26
C THR A 107 -1.02 8.62 20.15
N ARG A 108 -1.21 7.61 20.98
CA ARG A 108 -0.47 6.35 20.89
C ARG A 108 -1.15 5.43 19.89
N ILE A 109 -0.41 4.92 18.93
CA ILE A 109 -0.88 3.98 17.91
C ILE A 109 -0.20 2.63 18.10
N ARG A 110 -1.00 1.57 18.17
CA ARG A 110 -0.54 0.18 18.21
C ARG A 110 -1.08 -0.56 17.01
N ARG A 111 -0.20 -1.27 16.29
CA ARG A 111 -0.58 -2.16 15.19
C ARG A 111 -0.27 -3.58 15.56
N TYR A 112 -1.24 -4.45 15.32
CA TYR A 112 -1.12 -5.89 15.49
C TYR A 112 -1.36 -6.59 14.15
N GLU A 113 -0.62 -7.68 13.95
CA GLU A 113 -0.87 -8.68 12.91
C GLU A 113 -1.25 -9.97 13.63
N ASP A 114 -2.53 -10.34 13.50
CA ASP A 114 -3.20 -11.30 14.36
C ASP A 114 -3.12 -10.89 15.85
N GLU A 115 -2.32 -11.61 16.64
CA GLU A 115 -2.06 -11.30 18.05
C GLU A 115 -0.67 -10.69 18.29
N GLU A 116 0.19 -10.65 17.27
CA GLU A 116 1.56 -10.14 17.38
C GLU A 116 1.57 -8.61 17.28
N LEU A 117 2.26 -7.97 18.22
CA LEU A 117 2.48 -6.52 18.18
C LEU A 117 3.55 -6.20 17.14
N VAL A 118 3.17 -5.48 16.08
CA VAL A 118 4.10 -5.03 15.03
C VAL A 118 4.82 -3.76 15.47
N PHE A 119 4.07 -2.78 15.99
CA PHE A 119 4.65 -1.56 16.55
C PHE A 119 3.72 -0.89 17.57
N ASP A 120 4.33 -0.07 18.42
CA ASP A 120 3.68 0.73 19.45
C ASP A 120 4.42 2.07 19.58
N VAL A 121 3.83 3.13 19.05
CA VAL A 121 4.49 4.43 18.84
C VAL A 121 3.57 5.59 19.18
N THR A 122 4.13 6.77 19.43
CA THR A 122 3.38 7.99 19.68
C THR A 122 3.44 8.93 18.49
N TYR A 123 2.28 9.37 18.03
CA TYR A 123 2.15 10.36 16.98
C TYR A 123 1.78 11.70 17.60
N THR A 124 2.58 12.73 17.31
CA THR A 124 2.26 14.11 17.70
C THR A 124 1.98 14.96 16.47
N MET A 125 0.81 15.59 16.45
CA MET A 125 0.35 16.52 15.43
C MET A 125 0.37 17.94 15.99
N ASN A 126 0.87 18.89 15.20
CA ASN A 126 0.84 20.31 15.55
C ASN A 126 -0.58 20.90 15.42
N GLU A 127 -0.71 22.18 15.73
CA GLU A 127 -1.96 22.97 15.64
C GLU A 127 -2.60 23.00 14.25
N HIS A 128 -1.84 22.66 13.20
CA HIS A 128 -2.32 22.58 11.82
C HIS A 128 -2.64 21.13 11.40
N GLY A 129 -2.52 20.16 12.29
CA GLY A 129 -2.72 18.74 11.97
C GLY A 129 -1.57 18.12 11.18
N LEU A 130 -0.41 18.77 11.11
CA LEU A 130 0.80 18.21 10.49
C LEU A 130 1.60 17.42 11.52
N ARG A 131 2.26 16.34 11.09
CA ARG A 131 3.18 15.60 11.97
C ARG A 131 4.32 16.53 12.38
N VAL A 132 4.66 16.55 13.68
CA VAL A 132 5.67 17.48 14.19
C VAL A 132 7.06 17.23 13.60
N GLY A 133 7.77 18.32 13.30
CA GLY A 133 9.21 18.31 13.05
C GLY A 133 10.03 18.43 14.34
N PRO A 134 11.37 18.49 14.26
CA PRO A 134 12.19 18.75 15.43
C PRO A 134 11.95 20.18 15.93
N PRO A 135 12.36 20.49 17.18
CA PRO A 135 12.27 21.85 17.71
C PRO A 135 12.90 22.87 16.76
N ARG A 136 12.19 23.97 16.51
CA ARG A 136 12.67 25.07 15.67
C ARG A 136 13.93 25.66 16.28
N VAL A 137 14.99 25.74 15.48
CA VAL A 137 16.13 26.61 15.74
C VAL A 137 15.84 27.91 15.02
N GLU A 138 16.03 29.06 15.69
CA GLU A 138 15.88 30.35 15.01
C GLU A 138 16.83 30.41 13.81
N ASN A 139 16.27 30.47 12.61
CA ASN A 139 17.01 30.64 11.37
C ASN A 139 16.77 32.07 10.83
N PRO A 140 17.81 32.90 10.65
CA PRO A 140 17.69 34.24 10.07
C PRO A 140 17.12 34.24 8.64
N ASP A 141 17.26 33.16 7.87
CA ASP A 141 16.80 33.10 6.49
C ASP A 141 15.32 32.68 6.35
N ASN A 142 14.68 32.25 7.45
CA ASN A 142 13.29 31.77 7.49
C ASN A 142 12.96 30.75 6.37
N GLU A 143 13.91 29.88 6.01
CA GLU A 143 13.75 28.86 4.97
C GLU A 143 13.12 27.57 5.53
N CYS A 144 12.33 26.88 4.70
CA CYS A 144 11.73 25.60 5.09
C CYS A 144 11.69 24.54 3.99
N ILE A 145 11.40 23.31 4.42
CA ILE A 145 11.20 22.15 3.56
C ILE A 145 9.80 21.59 3.77
N LEU A 146 9.08 21.42 2.67
CA LEU A 146 7.75 20.83 2.66
C LEU A 146 7.83 19.38 2.20
N PHE A 147 7.23 18.47 2.96
CA PHE A 147 7.22 17.05 2.68
C PHE A 147 5.81 16.55 2.40
N PHE A 148 5.64 15.85 1.27
CA PHE A 148 4.36 15.33 0.80
C PHE A 148 4.46 13.83 0.50
N GLY A 149 3.38 13.10 0.74
CA GLY A 149 3.30 11.68 0.43
C GLY A 149 2.21 10.97 1.23
N GLY A 150 2.23 9.65 1.16
CA GLY A 150 1.33 8.80 1.93
C GLY A 150 1.85 8.47 3.33
N SER A 151 1.54 7.25 3.78
CA SER A 151 1.94 6.69 5.08
C SER A 151 3.46 6.67 5.32
N PHE A 152 4.26 6.45 4.27
CA PHE A 152 5.72 6.43 4.40
C PHE A 152 6.31 7.81 4.68
N MET A 153 5.77 8.87 4.09
CA MET A 153 6.22 10.23 4.37
C MET A 153 5.74 10.70 5.75
N PHE A 154 4.52 10.31 6.12
CA PHE A 154 3.99 10.54 7.47
C PHE A 154 4.85 9.87 8.57
N GLY A 155 5.47 8.73 8.24
CA GLY A 155 6.22 7.92 9.20
C GLY A 155 5.32 6.97 9.99
N GLU A 156 4.38 6.30 9.31
CA GLU A 156 3.55 5.28 9.94
C GLU A 156 4.42 4.17 10.54
N GLY A 157 4.20 3.86 11.82
CA GLY A 157 4.98 2.90 12.59
C GLY A 157 6.28 3.46 13.19
N LEU A 158 6.53 4.76 13.07
CA LEU A 158 7.71 5.43 13.61
C LEU A 158 7.36 6.43 14.72
N GLU A 159 8.25 6.54 15.70
CA GLU A 159 8.21 7.66 16.66
C GLU A 159 8.50 8.98 15.93
N ASP A 160 8.05 10.10 16.50
CA ASP A 160 8.22 11.44 15.89
C ASP A 160 9.66 11.69 15.43
N ALA A 161 10.63 11.35 16.28
CA ALA A 161 12.05 11.58 16.06
C ALA A 161 12.70 10.67 14.99
N GLU A 162 11.99 9.63 14.55
CA GLU A 162 12.47 8.64 13.59
C GLU A 162 11.96 8.91 12.16
N THR A 163 10.96 9.78 12.01
CA THR A 163 10.41 10.11 10.70
C THR A 163 11.44 10.78 9.79
N LEU A 164 11.37 10.53 8.49
CA LEU A 164 12.27 11.15 7.50
C LEU A 164 12.28 12.68 7.61
N PRO A 165 11.12 13.38 7.66
CA PRO A 165 11.10 14.83 7.84
C PRO A 165 11.79 15.27 9.14
N TYR A 166 11.53 14.57 10.25
CA TYR A 166 12.15 14.92 11.53
C TYR A 166 13.67 14.81 11.46
N ARG A 167 14.17 13.68 10.97
CA ARG A 167 15.59 13.43 10.78
C ARG A 167 16.22 14.48 9.86
N MET A 168 15.56 14.88 8.77
CA MET A 168 16.08 15.92 7.89
C MET A 168 16.30 17.25 8.63
N GLY A 169 15.36 17.66 9.49
CA GLY A 169 15.53 18.87 10.30
C GLY A 169 16.76 18.79 11.21
N ILE A 170 16.98 17.66 11.88
CA ILE A 170 18.16 17.41 12.72
C ILE A 170 19.46 17.40 11.91
N GLU A 171 19.52 16.64 10.82
CA GLU A 171 20.73 16.49 9.99
C GLU A 171 21.07 17.79 9.23
N SER A 172 20.09 18.68 9.02
CA SER A 172 20.31 20.03 8.49
C SER A 172 20.83 21.04 9.54
N GLY A 173 21.05 20.60 10.78
CA GLY A 173 21.46 21.46 11.89
C GLY A 173 20.38 22.45 12.32
N GLY A 174 19.09 22.14 12.06
CA GLY A 174 17.98 23.06 12.31
C GLY A 174 17.90 24.24 11.34
N ARG A 175 18.66 24.21 10.23
CA ARG A 175 18.63 25.27 9.22
C ARG A 175 17.25 25.45 8.60
N PHE A 176 16.50 24.36 8.38
CA PHE A 176 15.19 24.44 7.76
C PHE A 176 14.09 24.17 8.77
N GLU A 177 13.04 24.99 8.75
CA GLU A 177 11.77 24.59 9.33
C GLU A 177 11.16 23.45 8.50
N ILE A 178 10.56 22.47 9.17
CA ILE A 178 10.11 21.22 8.56
C ILE A 178 8.60 21.12 8.66
N HIS A 179 7.92 20.98 7.52
CA HIS A 179 6.47 20.73 7.46
C HIS A 179 6.17 19.39 6.82
N ASN A 180 5.57 18.47 7.58
CA ASN A 180 5.15 17.16 7.09
C ASN A 180 3.65 17.15 6.75
N PHE A 181 3.35 17.32 5.47
CA PHE A 181 2.01 17.20 4.89
C PHE A 181 1.66 15.76 4.48
N GLY A 182 2.54 14.79 4.74
CA GLY A 182 2.26 13.39 4.50
C GLY A 182 1.18 12.87 5.45
N PHE A 183 0.31 11.99 4.95
CA PHE A 183 -0.63 11.26 5.82
C PHE A 183 -1.00 9.88 5.27
N SER A 184 -1.40 8.97 6.15
CA SER A 184 -1.80 7.61 5.75
C SER A 184 -2.93 7.65 4.73
N GLY A 185 -2.70 6.98 3.59
CA GLY A 185 -3.64 6.92 2.48
C GLY A 185 -3.62 8.13 1.51
N TYR A 186 -2.81 9.17 1.77
CA TYR A 186 -2.66 10.27 0.81
C TYR A 186 -1.92 9.84 -0.47
N GLY A 187 -2.09 10.66 -1.50
CA GLY A 187 -1.46 10.57 -2.81
C GLY A 187 -1.13 11.95 -3.39
N PRO A 188 -0.78 12.02 -4.68
CA PRO A 188 -0.40 13.27 -5.34
C PRO A 188 -1.58 14.24 -5.45
N HIS A 189 -2.82 13.75 -5.45
CA HIS A 189 -4.02 14.59 -5.50
C HIS A 189 -4.23 15.37 -4.20
N GLN A 190 -3.93 14.81 -3.01
CA GLN A 190 -3.91 15.61 -1.77
C GLN A 190 -2.77 16.63 -1.74
N MET A 191 -1.57 16.27 -2.22
CA MET A 191 -0.47 17.23 -2.36
C MET A 191 -0.88 18.41 -3.25
N LEU A 192 -1.43 18.12 -4.43
CA LEU A 192 -1.82 19.15 -5.38
C LEU A 192 -2.96 20.03 -4.82
N ALA A 193 -3.95 19.44 -4.16
CA ALA A 193 -5.00 20.19 -3.46
C ALA A 193 -4.43 21.10 -2.36
N ALA A 194 -3.46 20.61 -1.58
CA ALA A 194 -2.84 21.42 -0.54
C ALA A 194 -2.13 22.66 -1.10
N LEU A 195 -1.49 22.52 -2.27
CA LEU A 195 -0.79 23.60 -2.97
C LEU A 195 -1.75 24.55 -3.69
N GLU A 196 -2.68 24.04 -4.50
CA GLU A 196 -3.52 24.88 -5.37
C GLU A 196 -4.70 25.53 -4.64
N LEU A 197 -5.17 24.93 -3.54
CA LEU A 197 -6.35 25.41 -2.80
C LEU A 197 -5.96 26.20 -1.53
N GLY A 198 -4.70 26.61 -1.43
CA GLY A 198 -4.21 27.55 -0.41
C GLY A 198 -4.00 26.96 0.99
N LEU A 199 -4.01 25.64 1.15
CA LEU A 199 -3.74 25.01 2.45
C LEU A 199 -2.31 25.29 2.91
N VAL A 200 -1.32 25.10 2.03
CA VAL A 200 0.09 25.38 2.32
C VAL A 200 0.27 26.84 2.73
N ASP A 201 -0.28 27.77 1.95
CA ASP A 201 -0.21 29.20 2.22
C ASP A 201 -0.85 29.60 3.56
N SER A 202 -1.84 28.82 4.03
CA SER A 202 -2.53 29.08 5.30
C SER A 202 -1.77 28.61 6.55
N VAL A 203 -0.78 27.73 6.40
CA VAL A 203 -0.08 27.08 7.53
C VAL A 203 1.44 27.25 7.52
N VAL A 204 2.02 27.68 6.41
CA VAL A 204 3.47 27.83 6.23
C VAL A 204 3.83 29.31 6.21
N ASP A 205 4.55 29.78 7.23
CA ASP A 205 4.98 31.18 7.39
C ASP A 205 6.47 31.42 7.00
N CYS A 206 7.13 30.38 6.53
CA CYS A 206 8.51 30.35 6.06
C CYS A 206 8.58 30.34 4.53
N GLN A 207 9.75 30.65 3.96
CA GLN A 207 9.99 30.55 2.53
C GLN A 207 10.33 29.10 2.15
N PRO A 208 9.48 28.40 1.35
CA PRO A 208 9.79 27.04 0.93
C PRO A 208 11.03 27.02 0.03
N ARG A 209 12.09 26.37 0.51
CA ARG A 209 13.34 26.18 -0.25
C ARG A 209 13.33 24.89 -1.05
N TYR A 210 12.76 23.84 -0.45
CA TYR A 210 12.63 22.53 -1.07
C TYR A 210 11.23 21.97 -0.85
N VAL A 211 10.71 21.30 -1.87
CA VAL A 211 9.46 20.54 -1.78
C VAL A 211 9.78 19.10 -2.19
N ILE A 212 9.50 18.16 -1.30
CA ILE A 212 9.84 16.74 -1.47
C ILE A 212 8.54 15.95 -1.51
N TYR A 213 8.34 15.21 -2.60
CA TYR A 213 7.23 14.28 -2.74
C TYR A 213 7.75 12.84 -2.83
N GLN A 214 7.25 11.96 -1.96
CA GLN A 214 7.52 10.52 -2.08
C GLN A 214 6.43 9.84 -2.89
N ALA A 215 6.78 9.47 -4.12
CA ALA A 215 5.91 8.74 -5.03
C ALA A 215 5.92 7.22 -4.75
N GLY A 216 4.80 6.56 -5.02
CA GLY A 216 4.70 5.10 -5.01
C GLY A 216 3.62 4.62 -5.98
N TYR A 217 3.77 3.43 -6.57
CA TYR A 217 2.79 2.88 -7.54
C TYR A 217 1.38 2.77 -6.96
N PHE A 218 1.26 2.49 -5.65
CA PHE A 218 -0.01 2.44 -4.94
C PHE A 218 -0.71 3.81 -4.81
N HIS A 219 -0.07 4.91 -5.21
CA HIS A 219 -0.74 6.22 -5.31
C HIS A 219 -1.61 6.36 -6.58
N ILE A 220 -1.35 5.59 -7.64
CA ILE A 220 -2.13 5.64 -8.89
C ILE A 220 -3.63 5.37 -8.64
N PRO A 221 -4.03 4.26 -7.98
CA PRO A 221 -5.45 4.04 -7.69
C PRO A 221 -6.03 5.10 -6.75
N ARG A 222 -5.27 5.64 -5.80
CA ARG A 222 -5.73 6.70 -4.88
C ARG A 222 -6.06 7.99 -5.65
N ALA A 223 -5.14 8.44 -6.49
CA ALA A 223 -5.31 9.64 -7.31
C ALA A 223 -6.40 9.50 -8.40
N SER A 224 -6.81 8.26 -8.70
CA SER A 224 -7.86 7.97 -9.68
C SER A 224 -9.23 7.74 -9.03
N GLY A 225 -9.37 7.93 -7.72
CA GLY A 225 -10.64 7.69 -7.01
C GLY A 225 -11.02 6.21 -6.89
N LEU A 226 -10.07 5.29 -7.05
CA LEU A 226 -10.30 3.84 -6.95
C LEU A 226 -10.08 3.29 -5.53
N SER A 227 -9.73 4.16 -4.58
CA SER A 227 -9.57 3.80 -3.16
C SER A 227 -10.87 4.05 -2.41
N SER A 228 -11.49 2.98 -1.89
CA SER A 228 -12.83 3.04 -1.28
C SER A 228 -12.93 3.96 -0.07
N TRP A 229 -11.84 4.14 0.68
CA TRP A 229 -11.78 5.03 1.84
C TRP A 229 -11.65 6.52 1.47
N ASP A 230 -11.23 6.84 0.25
CA ASP A 230 -10.90 8.21 -0.19
C ASP A 230 -12.00 8.81 -1.06
N ALA A 231 -13.26 8.39 -0.87
CA ALA A 231 -14.38 8.86 -1.68
C ALA A 231 -14.58 10.40 -1.59
N ARG A 232 -14.18 11.03 -0.50
CA ARG A 232 -14.24 12.50 -0.35
C ARG A 232 -12.92 13.20 -0.70
N GLY A 233 -11.92 12.45 -1.19
CA GLY A 233 -10.64 13.01 -1.61
C GLY A 233 -10.78 13.97 -2.79
N PRO A 234 -9.77 14.83 -3.00
CA PRO A 234 -9.81 15.82 -4.07
C PRO A 234 -9.70 15.17 -5.45
N TYR A 235 -10.64 15.51 -6.32
CA TYR A 235 -10.68 15.04 -7.70
C TYR A 235 -10.04 16.06 -8.64
N PHE A 236 -9.04 15.61 -9.38
CA PHE A 236 -8.42 16.36 -10.47
C PHE A 236 -8.68 15.66 -11.80
N ALA A 237 -9.32 16.35 -12.74
CA ALA A 237 -9.57 15.83 -14.08
C ALA A 237 -8.42 16.20 -15.01
N LEU A 238 -7.94 15.23 -15.80
CA LEU A 238 -7.01 15.51 -16.89
C LEU A 238 -7.77 16.29 -17.98
N VAL A 239 -7.32 17.51 -18.25
CA VAL A 239 -7.92 18.38 -19.27
C VAL A 239 -7.12 18.37 -20.56
N GLU A 240 -5.81 18.25 -20.47
CA GLU A 240 -4.85 18.11 -21.58
C GLU A 240 -3.66 17.27 -21.09
N GLU A 241 -2.77 16.85 -22.01
CA GLU A 241 -1.56 16.11 -21.63
C GLU A 241 -0.71 16.91 -20.63
N GLY A 242 -0.48 16.31 -19.46
CA GLY A 242 0.27 16.94 -18.37
C GLY A 242 -0.47 18.04 -17.60
N ARG A 243 -1.73 18.34 -17.93
CA ARG A 243 -2.52 19.39 -17.27
C ARG A 243 -3.78 18.81 -16.64
N VAL A 244 -3.94 19.06 -15.34
CA VAL A 244 -5.12 18.67 -14.57
C VAL A 244 -5.82 19.90 -14.00
N GLU A 245 -7.11 19.77 -13.70
CA GLU A 245 -7.90 20.80 -13.02
C GLU A 245 -8.68 20.21 -11.87
N TYR A 246 -8.74 20.93 -10.74
CA TYR A 246 -9.59 20.57 -9.62
C TYR A 246 -11.07 20.59 -10.03
N ARG A 247 -11.78 19.50 -9.80
CA ARG A 247 -13.20 19.32 -10.15
C ARG A 247 -14.07 18.93 -8.95
N GLY A 248 -13.62 19.24 -7.74
CA GLY A 248 -14.34 18.92 -6.50
C GLY A 248 -13.83 17.64 -5.85
N ARG A 249 -14.75 16.80 -5.36
CA ARG A 249 -14.43 15.53 -4.68
C ARG A 249 -14.79 14.32 -5.55
N PHE A 250 -14.16 13.17 -5.29
CA PHE A 250 -14.47 11.95 -6.02
C PHE A 250 -15.95 11.52 -5.89
N ASP A 251 -16.58 11.71 -4.74
CA ASP A 251 -17.99 11.37 -4.49
C ASP A 251 -19.00 12.27 -5.21
N GLN A 252 -18.54 13.39 -5.74
CA GLN A 252 -19.34 14.35 -6.53
C GLN A 252 -19.07 14.21 -8.03
N ALA A 253 -18.02 13.49 -8.41
CA ALA A 253 -17.60 13.33 -9.78
C ALA A 253 -18.42 12.22 -10.49
N ASP A 254 -18.78 12.44 -11.75
CA ASP A 254 -19.37 11.42 -12.61
C ASP A 254 -18.26 10.49 -13.16
N LEU A 255 -17.62 9.76 -12.24
CA LEU A 255 -16.59 8.80 -12.59
C LEU A 255 -17.22 7.44 -12.90
N PRO A 256 -16.69 6.69 -13.89
CA PRO A 256 -17.07 5.31 -14.08
C PRO A 256 -16.84 4.57 -12.76
N LYS A 257 -17.90 4.13 -12.10
CA LYS A 257 -17.80 3.31 -10.88
C LYS A 257 -17.10 2.00 -11.26
N GLY A 258 -15.81 1.93 -11.01
CA GLY A 258 -14.95 0.84 -11.48
C GLY A 258 -14.85 -0.32 -10.49
N TRP A 259 -15.35 -1.50 -10.92
CA TRP A 259 -14.97 -2.90 -10.66
C TRP A 259 -14.58 -3.43 -9.26
N PHE A 260 -14.47 -2.60 -8.23
CA PHE A 260 -14.15 -3.03 -6.86
C PHE A 260 -15.05 -2.38 -5.79
N ALA A 261 -16.30 -2.06 -6.15
CA ALA A 261 -17.37 -1.87 -5.18
C ALA A 261 -17.93 -3.22 -4.73
#